data_AF-A0A7W8CJH6-F1
#
_entry.id   AF-A0A7W8CJH6-F1
#
_cell.length_a   1.000
_cell.length_b   1.000
_cell.length_c   1.000
_cell.angle_alpha   90.00
_cell.angle_beta   90.00
_cell.angle_gamma   90.00
#
_symmetry.space_group_name_H-M   'P 1'
#
loop_
_entity.id
_entity.type
_entity.pdbx_description
1 polymer ?
#
loop_
_entity_poly.entity_id
_entity_poly.type
_entity_poly.pdbx_seq_one_letter_code
_entity_poly.pdbx_strand_id
1 'polypeptide(L)'
;MTTTSPPRSGRGRRSKRPSGDEREAAILATAERLLENKDFADISVDDLAKGAGLSRPTFYFYFPSKEAVLLALMDRVITEADQKADAALGGMPGARVDPAGVWRAINALFDTFGAHRTVTLAGAAARAGNPEVHSAWTTFMQKWIDYTTASIQGERDKGAAPDGIPAQDLAISLNLMNERTMFATFAGETSSVPYDRIVDTLAHVWVSSIYGNAR
;
A
#
# COMPACT_ATOMS: atom_id res chain seq x y z
N MET A 1 -30.02 66.72 20.60
CA MET A 1 -28.87 65.93 21.11
C MET A 1 -29.33 64.49 21.24
N THR A 2 -29.02 63.66 20.24
CA THR A 2 -29.41 62.25 20.18
C THR A 2 -28.13 61.43 20.09
N THR A 3 -27.81 60.73 21.16
CA THR A 3 -26.65 59.84 21.27
C THR A 3 -26.99 58.47 20.70
N THR A 4 -26.40 58.13 19.56
CA THR A 4 -26.46 56.80 18.94
C THR A 4 -25.29 55.97 19.44
N SER A 5 -25.57 54.92 20.23
CA SER A 5 -24.58 53.90 20.61
C SER A 5 -24.26 52.97 19.44
N PRO A 6 -22.99 52.58 19.21
CA PRO A 6 -22.63 51.66 18.15
C PRO A 6 -22.88 50.20 18.54
N PRO A 7 -23.19 49.32 17.57
CA PRO A 7 -23.42 47.90 17.82
C PRO A 7 -22.12 47.18 18.14
N ARG A 8 -22.15 46.33 19.18
CA ARG A 8 -21.03 45.47 19.60
C ARG A 8 -20.81 44.38 18.54
N SER A 9 -19.68 44.45 17.85
CA SER A 9 -19.24 43.45 16.88
C SER A 9 -19.16 42.06 17.52
N GLY A 10 -19.83 41.11 16.87
CA GLY A 10 -20.00 39.74 17.32
C GLY A 10 -18.70 39.00 17.61
N ARG A 11 -18.75 38.28 18.73
CA ARG A 11 -17.93 37.14 19.16
C ARG A 11 -17.03 36.55 18.07
N GLY A 12 -15.73 36.62 18.33
CA GLY A 12 -14.70 35.97 17.54
C GLY A 12 -15.05 34.53 17.20
N ARG A 13 -14.84 34.19 15.93
CA ARG A 13 -14.79 32.85 15.37
C ARG A 13 -13.85 32.01 16.23
N ARG A 14 -14.41 31.28 17.21
CA ARG A 14 -13.69 30.24 17.95
C ARG A 14 -13.13 29.30 16.89
N SER A 15 -11.82 29.35 16.67
CA SER A 15 -11.10 28.32 15.92
C SER A 15 -11.57 26.99 16.48
N LYS A 16 -12.30 26.19 15.68
CA LYS A 16 -12.62 24.81 16.06
C LYS A 16 -11.29 24.16 16.41
N ARG A 17 -11.13 23.72 17.66
CA ARG A 17 -9.96 22.91 18.02
C ARG A 17 -9.98 21.70 17.11
N PRO A 18 -8.83 21.32 16.51
CA PRO A 18 -8.81 20.18 15.63
C PRO A 18 -9.38 18.93 16.32
N SER A 19 -10.16 18.13 15.61
CA SER A 19 -10.68 16.86 16.13
C SER A 19 -9.54 15.86 16.41
N GLY A 20 -9.85 14.75 17.10
CA GLY A 20 -8.88 13.66 17.27
C GLY A 20 -8.36 13.15 15.93
N ASP A 21 -9.28 12.89 15.00
CA ASP A 21 -8.99 12.38 13.66
C ASP A 21 -8.14 13.35 12.84
N GLU A 22 -8.38 14.67 12.96
CA GLU A 22 -7.57 15.69 12.27
C GLU A 22 -6.12 15.70 12.76
N ARG A 23 -5.87 15.40 14.04
CA ARG A 23 -4.53 15.33 14.62
C ARG A 23 -3.81 14.05 14.22
N GLU A 24 -4.52 12.93 14.19
CA GLU A 24 -3.98 11.66 13.69
C GLU A 24 -3.58 11.79 12.21
N ALA A 25 -4.46 12.38 11.38
CA ALA A 25 -4.16 12.69 9.99
C ALA A 25 -2.95 13.62 9.83
N ALA A 26 -2.79 14.62 10.70
CA ALA A 26 -1.63 15.51 10.69
C ALA A 26 -0.32 14.79 11.03
N ILE A 27 -0.33 13.81 11.93
CA ILE A 27 0.84 12.97 12.24
C ILE A 27 1.22 12.13 11.01
N LEU A 28 0.24 11.47 10.40
CA LEU A 28 0.46 10.59 9.25
C LEU A 28 0.96 11.38 8.02
N ALA A 29 0.34 12.51 7.70
CA ALA A 29 0.81 13.41 6.64
C ALA A 29 2.22 13.97 6.92
N THR A 30 2.55 14.20 8.20
CA THR A 30 3.91 14.62 8.59
C THR A 30 4.92 13.49 8.35
N ALA A 31 4.57 12.25 8.70
CA ALA A 31 5.41 11.09 8.47
C ALA A 31 5.68 10.86 6.98
N GLU A 32 4.64 10.88 6.13
CA GLU A 32 4.78 10.77 4.67
C GLU A 32 5.75 11.81 4.10
N ARG A 33 5.56 13.09 4.47
CA ARG A 33 6.44 14.19 4.03
C ARG A 33 7.88 14.03 4.51
N LEU A 34 8.09 13.52 5.73
CA LEU A 34 9.44 13.29 6.24
C LEU A 34 10.12 12.14 5.50
N LEU A 35 9.38 11.09 5.13
CA LEU A 35 9.87 9.93 4.37
C LEU A 35 10.29 10.29 2.94
N GLU A 36 9.87 11.43 2.40
CA GLU A 36 10.37 11.94 1.11
C GLU A 36 11.85 12.32 1.15
N ASN A 37 12.35 12.68 2.34
CA ASN A 37 13.67 13.30 2.49
C ASN A 37 14.57 12.61 3.51
N LYS A 38 14.06 11.64 4.27
CA LYS A 38 14.76 10.93 5.33
C LYS A 38 14.41 9.46 5.35
N ASP A 39 15.38 8.64 5.71
CA ASP A 39 15.12 7.25 6.06
C ASP A 39 14.29 7.18 7.35
N PHE A 40 13.42 6.18 7.45
CA PHE A 40 12.54 6.00 8.61
C PHE A 40 13.31 5.86 9.94
N ALA A 41 14.52 5.29 9.88
CA ALA A 41 15.42 5.17 11.03
C ALA A 41 15.76 6.55 11.63
N ASP A 42 15.94 7.56 10.79
CA ASP A 42 16.36 8.92 11.16
C ASP A 42 15.20 9.85 11.55
N ILE A 43 13.95 9.38 11.40
CA ILE A 43 12.77 10.12 11.85
C ILE A 43 12.58 9.87 13.34
N SER A 44 12.53 10.95 14.13
CA SER A 44 12.22 10.87 15.57
C SER A 44 10.75 11.15 15.87
N VAL A 45 10.28 10.71 17.05
CA VAL A 45 8.95 11.11 17.56
C VAL A 45 8.83 12.63 17.69
N ASP A 46 9.93 13.33 17.98
CA ASP A 46 9.92 14.79 18.09
C ASP A 46 9.76 15.46 16.72
N ASP A 47 10.35 14.91 15.65
CA ASP A 47 10.11 15.37 14.28
C ASP A 47 8.64 15.23 13.90
N LEU A 48 8.04 14.08 14.20
CA LEU A 48 6.63 13.79 13.93
C LEU A 48 5.70 14.72 14.71
N ALA A 49 5.93 14.85 16.03
CA ALA A 49 5.13 15.70 16.89
C ALA A 49 5.24 17.18 16.46
N LYS A 50 6.47 17.67 16.25
CA LYS A 50 6.71 19.05 15.81
C LYS A 50 6.11 19.34 14.45
N GLY A 51 6.27 18.43 13.48
CA GLY A 51 5.72 18.59 12.14
C GLY A 51 4.19 18.56 12.09
N ALA A 52 3.55 17.86 13.04
CA ALA A 52 2.10 17.84 13.23
C ALA A 52 1.57 19.00 14.12
N GLY A 53 2.44 19.87 14.64
CA GLY A 53 2.07 20.95 15.56
C GLY A 53 1.62 20.47 16.94
N LEU A 54 2.14 19.32 17.39
CA LEU A 54 1.80 18.67 18.65
C LEU A 54 3.00 18.67 19.62
N SER A 55 2.70 18.54 20.91
CA SER A 55 3.72 18.20 21.91
C SER A 55 4.02 16.70 21.89
N ARG A 56 5.21 16.30 22.34
CA ARG A 56 5.58 14.88 22.46
C ARG A 56 4.59 14.07 23.32
N PRO A 57 4.12 14.53 24.50
CA PRO A 57 3.05 13.83 25.23
C PRO A 57 1.75 13.70 24.45
N THR A 58 1.39 14.71 23.65
CA THR A 58 0.20 14.66 22.79
C THR A 58 0.35 13.66 21.65
N PHE A 59 1.55 13.49 21.09
CA PHE A 59 1.81 12.43 20.10
C PHE A 59 1.50 11.05 20.68
N TYR A 60 2.02 10.75 21.88
CA TYR A 60 1.83 9.45 22.52
C TYR A 60 0.37 9.13 22.90
N PHE A 61 -0.50 10.13 22.91
CA PHE A 61 -1.94 9.90 23.03
C PHE A 61 -2.55 9.24 21.78
N TYR A 62 -2.00 9.50 20.59
CA TYR A 62 -2.49 8.95 19.32
C TYR A 62 -1.72 7.71 18.88
N PHE A 63 -0.39 7.73 19.00
CA PHE A 63 0.46 6.62 18.57
C PHE A 63 1.43 6.22 19.68
N PRO A 64 1.54 4.92 20.01
CA PRO A 64 2.46 4.44 21.04
C PRO A 64 3.93 4.57 20.62
N SER A 65 4.22 4.66 19.32
CA SER A 65 5.58 4.72 18.76
C SER A 65 5.57 5.31 17.36
N LYS A 66 6.75 5.60 16.79
CA LYS A 66 6.88 5.98 15.37
C LYS A 66 6.60 4.78 14.44
N GLU A 67 6.89 3.58 14.92
CA GLU A 67 6.62 2.32 14.22
C GLU A 67 5.12 2.10 14.02
N ALA A 68 4.30 2.48 15.01
CA ALA A 68 2.84 2.45 14.89
C ALA A 68 2.33 3.44 13.83
N VAL A 69 3.01 4.57 13.64
CA VAL A 69 2.70 5.52 12.57
C VAL A 69 3.01 4.91 11.20
N LEU A 70 4.18 4.28 11.04
CA LEU A 70 4.53 3.58 9.80
C LEU A 70 3.55 2.45 9.49
N LEU A 71 3.17 1.65 10.49
CA LEU A 71 2.19 0.58 10.32
C LEU A 71 0.83 1.13 9.85
N ALA A 72 0.36 2.24 10.43
CA ALA A 72 -0.88 2.87 10.01
C ALA A 72 -0.81 3.44 8.57
N LEU A 73 0.34 3.97 8.16
CA LEU A 73 0.56 4.36 6.76
C LEU A 73 0.53 3.15 5.82
N MET A 74 1.24 2.07 6.18
CA MET A 74 1.25 0.85 5.39
C MET A 74 -0.14 0.24 5.26
N ASP A 75 -0.92 0.19 6.34
CA ASP A 75 -2.29 -0.33 6.34
C ASP A 75 -3.19 0.42 5.36
N ARG A 76 -3.05 1.76 5.28
CA ARG A 76 -3.76 2.58 4.29
C ARG A 76 -3.37 2.22 2.86
N VAL A 77 -2.07 2.09 2.57
CA VAL A 77 -1.57 1.74 1.23
C VAL A 77 -2.01 0.33 0.84
N ILE A 78 -1.89 -0.63 1.76
CA ILE A 78 -2.33 -2.02 1.59
C ILE A 78 -3.82 -2.07 1.29
N THR A 79 -4.64 -1.37 2.08
CA THR A 79 -6.10 -1.32 1.90
C THR A 79 -6.48 -0.70 0.56
N GLU A 80 -5.82 0.37 0.14
CA GLU A 80 -6.05 1.00 -1.16
C GLU A 80 -5.67 0.06 -2.31
N ALA A 81 -4.50 -0.60 -2.20
CA ALA A 81 -4.01 -1.55 -3.21
C ALA A 81 -4.97 -2.74 -3.34
N ASP A 82 -5.45 -3.24 -2.20
CA ASP A 82 -6.41 -4.33 -2.11
C ASP A 82 -7.71 -4.01 -2.85
N GLN A 83 -8.32 -2.88 -2.52
CA GLN A 83 -9.57 -2.42 -3.12
C GLN A 83 -9.47 -2.21 -4.63
N LYS A 84 -8.38 -1.59 -5.11
CA LYS A 84 -8.19 -1.33 -6.53
C LYS A 84 -7.90 -2.60 -7.32
N ALA A 85 -7.13 -3.52 -6.76
CA ALA A 85 -6.86 -4.82 -7.40
C ALA A 85 -8.12 -5.69 -7.45
N ASP A 86 -8.89 -5.77 -6.35
CA ASP A 86 -10.18 -6.48 -6.32
C ASP A 86 -11.17 -5.90 -7.35
N ALA A 87 -11.23 -4.57 -7.48
CA ALA A 87 -12.04 -3.89 -8.49
C ALA A 87 -11.57 -4.20 -9.93
N ALA A 88 -10.25 -4.22 -10.17
CA ALA A 88 -9.66 -4.53 -11.47
C ALA A 88 -9.99 -5.96 -11.96
N LEU A 89 -10.17 -6.87 -11.01
CA LEU A 89 -10.56 -8.27 -11.21
C LEU A 89 -12.08 -8.47 -11.32
N GLY A 90 -12.88 -7.41 -11.19
CA GLY A 90 -14.33 -7.45 -11.40
C GLY A 90 -15.14 -7.92 -10.20
N GLY A 91 -14.55 -7.97 -8.99
CA GLY A 91 -15.27 -8.15 -7.72
C GLY A 91 -16.04 -9.47 -7.51
N MET A 92 -15.97 -10.43 -8.43
CA MET A 92 -16.74 -11.69 -8.37
C MET A 92 -15.81 -12.92 -8.39
N PRO A 93 -15.92 -13.84 -7.41
CA PRO A 93 -15.24 -15.13 -7.45
C PRO A 93 -15.65 -15.92 -8.70
N GLY A 94 -14.67 -16.48 -9.43
CA GLY A 94 -14.91 -17.41 -10.54
C GLY A 94 -14.92 -16.81 -11.96
N ALA A 95 -14.66 -15.50 -12.11
CA ALA A 95 -14.37 -14.90 -13.41
C ALA A 95 -13.13 -15.56 -14.03
N ARG A 96 -13.10 -15.71 -15.37
CA ARG A 96 -11.93 -16.22 -16.09
C ARG A 96 -10.71 -15.36 -15.77
N VAL A 97 -9.54 -15.99 -15.66
CA VAL A 97 -8.26 -15.27 -15.68
C VAL A 97 -8.00 -14.81 -17.12
N ASP A 98 -8.71 -13.77 -17.57
CA ASP A 98 -8.38 -13.13 -18.84
C ASP A 98 -7.02 -12.41 -18.68
N PRO A 99 -6.05 -12.60 -19.60
CA PRO A 99 -4.79 -11.85 -19.63
C PRO A 99 -4.93 -10.35 -19.37
N ALA A 100 -6.00 -9.72 -19.87
CA ALA A 100 -6.24 -8.31 -19.59
C ALA A 100 -6.61 -8.03 -18.13
N GLY A 101 -7.29 -8.97 -17.45
CA GLY A 101 -7.58 -8.90 -16.01
C GLY A 101 -6.33 -9.00 -15.15
N VAL A 102 -5.43 -9.94 -15.48
CA VAL A 102 -4.12 -10.05 -14.82
C VAL A 102 -3.33 -8.76 -14.95
N TRP A 103 -3.26 -8.21 -16.17
CA TRP A 103 -2.59 -6.93 -16.41
C TRP A 103 -3.20 -5.81 -15.57
N ARG A 104 -4.53 -5.66 -15.54
CA ARG A 104 -5.19 -4.60 -14.77
C ARG A 104 -4.93 -4.73 -13.26
N ALA A 105 -4.93 -5.94 -12.73
CA ALA A 105 -4.66 -6.18 -11.31
C ALA A 105 -3.20 -5.82 -10.96
N ILE A 106 -2.24 -6.28 -11.77
CA ILE A 106 -0.81 -5.94 -11.59
C ILE A 106 -0.62 -4.42 -11.72
N ASN A 107 -1.27 -3.78 -12.69
CA ASN A 107 -1.22 -2.33 -12.85
C ASN A 107 -1.79 -1.59 -11.63
N ALA A 108 -2.93 -2.03 -11.10
CA ALA A 108 -3.55 -1.43 -9.92
C ALA A 108 -2.64 -1.50 -8.68
N LEU A 109 -1.99 -2.65 -8.47
CA LEU A 109 -1.00 -2.82 -7.41
C LEU A 109 0.21 -1.92 -7.62
N PHE A 110 0.78 -1.94 -8.84
CA PHE A 110 1.94 -1.14 -9.19
C PHE A 110 1.70 0.37 -9.03
N ASP A 111 0.59 0.88 -9.56
CA ASP A 111 0.22 2.29 -9.47
C ASP A 111 0.02 2.72 -8.01
N THR A 112 -0.58 1.86 -7.19
CA THR A 112 -0.87 2.20 -5.78
C THR A 112 0.40 2.22 -4.94
N PHE A 113 1.21 1.17 -5.00
CA PHE A 113 2.49 1.15 -4.27
C PHE A 113 3.48 2.19 -4.81
N GLY A 114 3.44 2.48 -6.12
CA GLY A 114 4.24 3.53 -6.76
C GLY A 114 3.82 4.94 -6.36
N ALA A 115 2.52 5.23 -6.26
CA ALA A 115 2.01 6.50 -5.75
C ALA A 115 2.43 6.75 -4.29
N HIS A 116 2.58 5.67 -3.51
CA HIS A 116 3.02 5.69 -2.11
C HIS A 116 4.46 5.17 -1.94
N ARG A 117 5.33 5.46 -2.91
CA ARG A 117 6.70 4.90 -2.99
C ARG A 117 7.49 4.98 -1.68
N THR A 118 7.47 6.14 -1.01
CA THR A 118 8.27 6.38 0.20
C THR A 118 7.80 5.52 1.37
N VAL A 119 6.48 5.40 1.55
CA VAL A 119 5.86 4.50 2.54
C VAL A 119 6.15 3.04 2.20
N THR A 120 6.01 2.66 0.92
CA THR A 120 6.29 1.30 0.44
C THR A 120 7.73 0.87 0.77
N LEU A 121 8.72 1.70 0.43
CA LEU A 121 10.12 1.40 0.69
C LEU A 121 10.48 1.41 2.19
N ALA A 122 9.93 2.35 2.95
CA ALA A 122 10.12 2.39 4.40
C ALA A 122 9.54 1.16 5.09
N GLY A 123 8.33 0.74 4.68
CA GLY A 123 7.70 -0.50 5.13
C GLY A 123 8.55 -1.72 4.81
N ALA A 124 9.01 -1.82 3.56
CA ALA A 124 9.86 -2.92 3.10
C ALA A 124 11.14 -3.06 3.94
N ALA A 125 11.81 -1.94 4.24
CA ALA A 125 13.00 -1.90 5.08
C ALA A 125 12.72 -2.25 6.55
N ALA A 126 11.56 -1.85 7.07
CA ALA A 126 11.18 -2.12 8.46
C ALA A 126 10.81 -3.60 8.72
N ARG A 127 10.40 -4.37 7.70
CA ARG A 127 9.93 -5.77 7.84
C ARG A 127 10.87 -6.68 8.62
N ALA A 128 12.20 -6.52 8.50
CA ALA A 128 13.15 -7.39 9.17
C ALA A 128 13.24 -7.16 10.70
N GLY A 129 12.89 -5.96 11.16
CA GLY A 129 13.02 -5.56 12.57
C GLY A 129 11.71 -5.24 13.27
N ASN A 130 10.57 -5.36 12.59
CA ASN A 130 9.26 -4.99 13.09
C ASN A 130 8.24 -6.12 12.83
N PRO A 131 7.91 -6.94 13.86
CA PRO A 131 6.99 -8.08 13.72
C PRO A 131 5.59 -7.69 13.24
N GLU A 132 5.08 -6.53 13.66
CA GLU A 132 3.75 -6.06 13.28
C GLU A 132 3.69 -5.69 11.79
N VAL A 133 4.71 -4.99 11.29
CA VAL A 133 4.87 -4.68 9.86
C VAL A 133 5.07 -5.96 9.05
N HIS A 134 5.87 -6.91 9.55
CA HIS A 134 6.02 -8.22 8.92
C HIS A 134 4.68 -8.95 8.84
N SER A 135 3.93 -9.00 9.94
CA SER A 135 2.62 -9.66 10.00
C SER A 135 1.62 -9.02 9.03
N ALA A 136 1.53 -7.69 8.99
CA ALA A 136 0.62 -6.98 8.10
C ALA A 136 0.92 -7.29 6.62
N TRP A 137 2.21 -7.26 6.23
CA TRP A 137 2.62 -7.62 4.88
C TRP A 137 2.33 -9.10 4.55
N THR A 138 2.63 -10.01 5.48
CA THR A 138 2.37 -11.44 5.31
C THR A 138 0.88 -11.73 5.16
N THR A 139 0.02 -11.11 5.95
CA THR A 139 -1.45 -11.26 5.82
C THR A 139 -1.94 -10.79 4.44
N PHE A 140 -1.45 -9.63 3.98
CA PHE A 140 -1.76 -9.13 2.64
C PHE A 140 -1.31 -10.10 1.54
N MET A 141 -0.05 -10.55 1.59
CA MET A 141 0.49 -11.48 0.59
C MET A 141 -0.23 -12.83 0.61
N GLN A 142 -0.60 -13.36 1.78
CA GLN A 142 -1.32 -14.62 1.89
C GLN A 142 -2.69 -14.54 1.21
N LYS A 143 -3.45 -13.44 1.41
CA LYS A 143 -4.73 -13.22 0.72
C LYS A 143 -4.57 -13.33 -0.80
N TRP A 144 -3.56 -12.65 -1.36
CA TRP A 144 -3.32 -12.63 -2.81
C TRP A 144 -2.81 -13.95 -3.35
N ILE A 145 -1.98 -14.67 -2.59
CA ILE A 145 -1.53 -16.01 -2.94
C ILE A 145 -2.72 -16.99 -2.96
N ASP A 146 -3.59 -16.94 -1.96
CA ASP A 146 -4.78 -17.81 -1.90
C ASP A 146 -5.74 -17.53 -3.05
N TYR A 147 -6.00 -16.25 -3.34
CA TYR A 147 -6.80 -15.83 -4.49
C TYR A 147 -6.20 -16.30 -5.82
N THR A 148 -4.89 -16.12 -6.01
CA THR A 148 -4.18 -16.53 -7.23
C THR A 148 -4.21 -18.05 -7.38
N THR A 149 -4.03 -18.79 -6.28
CA THR A 149 -4.10 -20.26 -6.25
C THR A 149 -5.47 -20.75 -6.71
N ALA A 150 -6.54 -20.20 -6.12
CA ALA A 150 -7.92 -20.54 -6.48
C ALA A 150 -8.23 -20.20 -7.94
N SER A 151 -7.71 -19.08 -8.43
CA SER A 151 -7.91 -18.64 -9.82
C SER A 151 -7.21 -19.57 -10.82
N ILE A 152 -5.96 -19.95 -10.55
CA ILE A 152 -5.23 -20.92 -11.39
C ILE A 152 -5.94 -22.27 -11.40
N GLN A 153 -6.36 -22.76 -10.23
CA GLN A 153 -7.09 -24.03 -10.14
C GLN A 153 -8.42 -23.97 -10.91
N GLY A 154 -9.16 -22.85 -10.79
CA GLY A 154 -10.40 -22.65 -11.52
C GLY A 154 -10.23 -22.62 -13.05
N GLU A 155 -9.09 -22.15 -13.57
CA GLU A 155 -8.78 -22.23 -15.01
C GLU A 155 -8.43 -23.65 -15.45
N ARG A 156 -7.71 -24.42 -14.62
CA ARG A 156 -7.40 -25.83 -14.87
C ARG A 156 -8.65 -26.70 -14.88
N ASP A 157 -9.52 -26.53 -13.89
CA ASP A 157 -10.78 -27.31 -13.76
C ASP A 157 -11.71 -27.11 -14.99
N LYS A 158 -11.64 -25.95 -15.64
CA LYS A 158 -12.42 -25.62 -16.85
C LYS A 158 -11.70 -26.04 -18.14
N GLY A 159 -10.49 -26.61 -18.06
CA GLY A 159 -9.65 -26.98 -19.19
C GLY A 159 -9.07 -25.79 -19.96
N ALA A 160 -9.06 -24.59 -19.38
CA ALA A 160 -8.53 -23.37 -20.00
C ALA A 160 -7.01 -23.24 -19.82
N ALA A 161 -6.47 -23.71 -18.70
CA ALA A 161 -5.05 -23.81 -18.42
C ALA A 161 -4.64 -25.30 -18.32
N PRO A 162 -3.42 -25.67 -18.76
CA PRO A 162 -2.94 -27.03 -18.61
C PRO A 162 -2.66 -27.38 -17.14
N ASP A 163 -2.72 -28.67 -16.83
CA ASP A 163 -2.11 -29.20 -15.61
C ASP A 163 -0.60 -28.97 -15.64
N GLY A 164 0.01 -28.86 -14.46
CA GLY A 164 1.43 -28.58 -14.32
C GLY A 164 1.87 -28.68 -12.88
N ILE A 165 2.84 -27.86 -12.48
CA ILE A 165 3.25 -27.74 -11.07
C ILE A 165 2.05 -27.35 -10.17
N PRO A 166 2.12 -27.59 -8.85
CA PRO A 166 1.05 -27.20 -7.93
C PRO A 166 0.66 -25.72 -8.11
N ALA A 167 -0.65 -25.45 -8.16
CA ALA A 167 -1.17 -24.10 -8.37
C ALA A 167 -0.68 -23.12 -7.29
N GLN A 168 -0.54 -23.62 -6.05
CA GLN A 168 -0.01 -22.86 -4.92
C GLN A 168 1.44 -22.45 -5.12
N ASP A 169 2.31 -23.35 -5.58
CA ASP A 169 3.73 -23.06 -5.82
C ASP A 169 3.91 -22.00 -6.92
N LEU A 170 3.10 -22.12 -7.99
CA LEU A 170 3.08 -21.11 -9.05
C LEU A 170 2.59 -19.76 -8.53
N ALA A 171 1.49 -19.75 -7.76
CA ALA A 171 0.93 -18.53 -7.17
C ALA A 171 1.93 -17.83 -6.23
N ILE A 172 2.60 -18.57 -5.34
CA ILE A 172 3.65 -18.04 -4.45
C ILE A 172 4.75 -17.39 -5.28
N SER A 173 5.26 -18.10 -6.29
CA SER A 173 6.37 -17.63 -7.12
C SER A 173 6.02 -16.34 -7.88
N LEU A 174 4.83 -16.28 -8.46
CA LEU A 174 4.35 -15.13 -9.23
C LEU A 174 4.12 -13.89 -8.34
N ASN A 175 3.54 -14.07 -7.16
CA ASN A 175 3.31 -12.95 -6.22
C ASN A 175 4.62 -12.41 -5.64
N LEU A 176 5.55 -13.29 -5.25
CA LEU A 176 6.87 -12.86 -4.76
C LEU A 176 7.72 -12.20 -5.86
N MET A 177 7.59 -12.67 -7.12
CA MET A 177 8.21 -12.01 -8.27
C MET A 177 7.68 -10.59 -8.46
N ASN A 178 6.36 -10.38 -8.39
CA ASN A 178 5.77 -9.05 -8.46
C ASN A 178 6.34 -8.15 -7.37
N GLU A 179 6.29 -8.58 -6.10
CA GLU A 179 6.81 -7.82 -4.98
C GLU A 179 8.25 -7.37 -5.24
N ARG A 180 9.15 -8.33 -5.50
CA ARG A 180 10.58 -8.04 -5.63
C ARG A 180 10.88 -7.11 -6.80
N THR A 181 10.22 -7.34 -7.94
CA THR A 181 10.45 -6.58 -9.17
C THR A 181 9.91 -5.15 -9.05
N MET A 182 8.72 -4.99 -8.47
CA MET A 182 8.14 -3.67 -8.19
C MET A 182 9.02 -2.89 -7.22
N PHE A 183 9.44 -3.51 -6.12
CA PHE A 183 10.23 -2.83 -5.10
C PHE A 183 11.63 -2.45 -5.61
N ALA A 184 12.26 -3.30 -6.45
CA ALA A 184 13.52 -2.95 -7.11
C ALA A 184 13.38 -1.70 -7.99
N THR A 185 12.27 -1.61 -8.72
CA THR A 185 11.95 -0.49 -9.63
C THR A 185 11.66 0.78 -8.85
N PHE A 186 10.88 0.67 -7.78
CA PHE A 186 10.62 1.79 -6.87
C PHE A 186 11.91 2.27 -6.21
N ALA A 187 12.75 1.37 -5.72
CA ALA A 187 14.03 1.71 -5.09
C ALA A 187 15.05 2.32 -6.07
N GLY A 188 14.82 2.22 -7.39
CA GLY A 188 15.79 2.67 -8.40
C GLY A 188 17.06 1.83 -8.39
N GLU A 189 16.94 0.53 -8.06
CA GLU A 189 18.08 -0.38 -8.04
C GLU A 189 18.72 -0.51 -9.44
N THR A 190 20.03 -0.68 -9.51
CA THR A 190 20.78 -0.85 -10.76
C THR A 190 20.21 -1.99 -11.62
N SER A 191 19.79 -3.08 -10.98
CA SER A 191 19.17 -4.24 -11.64
C SER A 191 17.66 -4.20 -11.42
N SER A 192 16.98 -3.29 -12.12
CA SER A 192 15.51 -3.17 -12.09
C SER A 192 14.91 -3.07 -13.51
N VAL A 193 13.65 -3.47 -13.63
CA VAL A 193 12.89 -3.28 -14.87
C VAL A 193 12.46 -1.81 -14.94
N PRO A 194 12.56 -1.13 -16.10
CA PRO A 194 12.09 0.25 -16.20
C PRO A 194 10.61 0.42 -15.86
N TYR A 195 10.27 1.56 -15.27
CA TYR A 195 8.95 1.88 -14.74
C TYR A 195 7.83 1.75 -15.79
N ASP A 196 8.10 2.10 -17.04
CA ASP A 196 7.17 2.04 -18.17
C ASP A 196 6.98 0.63 -18.74
N ARG A 197 7.79 -0.35 -18.35
CA ARG A 197 7.77 -1.72 -18.90
C ARG A 197 7.44 -2.80 -17.89
N ILE A 198 7.42 -2.47 -16.60
CA ILE A 198 7.31 -3.48 -15.53
C ILE A 198 5.97 -4.22 -15.54
N VAL A 199 4.85 -3.52 -15.73
CA VAL A 199 3.51 -4.15 -15.73
C VAL A 199 3.41 -5.15 -16.88
N ASP A 200 3.84 -4.77 -18.08
CA ASP A 200 3.86 -5.67 -19.25
C ASP A 200 4.79 -6.87 -19.03
N THR A 201 5.95 -6.64 -18.43
CA THR A 201 6.92 -7.70 -18.13
C THR A 201 6.33 -8.72 -17.17
N LEU A 202 5.73 -8.27 -16.06
CA LEU A 202 5.12 -9.15 -15.07
C LEU A 202 3.90 -9.89 -15.65
N ALA A 203 3.01 -9.16 -16.33
CA ALA A 203 1.83 -9.77 -16.97
C ALA A 203 2.21 -10.84 -18.00
N HIS A 204 3.28 -10.61 -18.78
CA HIS A 204 3.79 -11.61 -19.72
C HIS A 204 4.23 -12.90 -19.00
N VAL A 205 5.01 -12.80 -17.92
CA VAL A 205 5.46 -13.98 -17.15
C VAL A 205 4.27 -14.71 -16.52
N TRP A 206 3.30 -13.98 -15.96
CA TRP A 206 2.08 -14.58 -15.41
C TRP A 206 1.32 -15.38 -16.47
N VAL A 207 0.95 -14.76 -17.58
CA VAL A 207 0.13 -15.43 -18.62
C VAL A 207 0.88 -16.60 -19.24
N SER A 208 2.17 -16.42 -19.58
CA SER A 208 2.97 -17.51 -20.17
C SER A 208 3.18 -18.69 -19.22
N SER A 209 3.35 -18.45 -17.92
CA SER A 209 3.53 -19.51 -16.93
C SER A 209 2.24 -20.25 -16.57
N ILE A 210 1.09 -19.57 -16.59
CA ILE A 210 -0.22 -20.17 -16.28
C ILE A 210 -0.74 -21.00 -17.46
N TYR A 211 -0.60 -20.50 -18.68
CA TYR A 211 -1.17 -21.13 -19.89
C TYR A 211 -0.15 -21.89 -20.73
N GLY A 212 1.14 -21.76 -20.44
CA GLY A 212 2.20 -22.50 -21.12
C GLY A 212 2.15 -23.98 -20.76
N ASN A 213 2.35 -24.85 -21.75
CA ASN A 213 2.48 -26.29 -21.51
C ASN A 213 3.79 -26.57 -20.77
N ALA A 214 3.73 -27.38 -19.71
CA ALA A 214 4.93 -27.93 -19.07
C ALA A 214 5.72 -28.76 -20.10
N ARG A 215 7.06 -28.62 -20.07
CA ARG A 215 7.97 -29.48 -20.83
C ARG A 215 8.13 -30.84 -20.16
#